data_AF-A0A432S4H8-F1
#
_entry.id   AF-A0A432S4H8-F1
#
_cell.length_a   1.000
_cell.length_b   1.000
_cell.length_c   1.000
_cell.angle_alpha   90.00
_cell.angle_beta   90.00
_cell.angle_gamma   90.00
#
_symmetry.space_group_name_H-M   'P 1'
#
loop_
_entity.id
_entity.type
_entity.pdbx_description
1 polymer ?
#
loop_
_entity_poly.entity_id
_entity_poly.type
_entity_poly.pdbx_seq_one_letter_code
_entity_poly.pdbx_strand_id
1 'polypeptide(L)' 'MRCVYCKSEKVVKNGKSNQGKQRYLCKECGRIFVENPERRHYPENLKKI' A
#
# COMPACT_ATOMS: atom_id res chain seq x y z
N MET A 1 -10.72 -6.92 -3.78
CA MET A 1 -9.37 -6.47 -3.40
C MET A 1 -8.68 -7.59 -2.63
N ARG A 2 -7.47 -7.99 -3.01
CA ARG A 2 -6.64 -8.93 -2.22
C ARG A 2 -5.42 -8.19 -1.67
N CYS A 3 -4.96 -8.58 -0.49
CA CYS A 3 -3.73 -8.03 0.07
C CYS A 3 -2.56 -8.29 -0.88
N VAL A 4 -1.83 -7.23 -1.25
CA VAL A 4 -0.68 -7.35 -2.16
C VAL A 4 0.49 -8.14 -1.55
N TYR A 5 0.52 -8.30 -0.22
CA TYR A 5 1.60 -8.97 0.50
C TYR A 5 1.33 -10.44 0.80
N CYS A 6 0.12 -10.79 1.24
CA CYS A 6 -0.22 -12.17 1.64
C CYS A 6 -1.36 -12.79 0.83
N LYS A 7 -1.89 -12.07 -0.18
CA LYS A 7 -3.01 -12.50 -1.05
C LYS A 7 -4.35 -12.78 -0.35
N SER A 8 -4.45 -12.59 0.96
CA SER A 8 -5.72 -12.70 1.71
C SER A 8 -6.79 -11.76 1.16
N GLU A 9 -8.04 -12.24 1.22
CA GLU A 9 -9.25 -11.48 0.87
C GLU A 9 -9.80 -10.65 2.04
N LYS A 10 -9.28 -10.86 3.26
CA LYS A 10 -9.71 -10.11 4.45
C LYS A 10 -9.07 -8.72 4.47
N VAL A 11 -9.54 -7.84 3.59
CA VAL A 11 -9.07 -6.46 3.44
C VAL A 11 -10.22 -5.49 3.69
N VAL A 12 -9.98 -4.47 4.53
CA VAL A 12 -10.96 -3.42 4.86
C VAL A 12 -10.42 -2.03 4.50
N LYS A 13 -11.32 -1.06 4.28
CA LYS A 13 -10.94 0.36 4.11
C LYS A 13 -10.36 0.90 5.42
N ASN A 14 -9.26 1.64 5.35
CA ASN A 14 -8.53 2.19 6.49
C ASN A 14 -8.27 3.69 6.33
N GLY A 15 -9.33 4.45 6.06
CA GLY A 15 -9.26 5.89 5.81
C GLY A 15 -8.56 6.26 4.50
N LYS A 16 -8.25 7.55 4.33
CA LYS A 16 -7.52 8.09 3.17
C LYS A 16 -6.14 8.58 3.60
N SER A 17 -5.18 8.58 2.69
CA SER A 17 -3.89 9.25 2.89
C SER A 17 -4.07 10.77 2.83
N ASN A 18 -3.03 11.52 3.23
CA ASN A 18 -3.01 12.98 3.11
C ASN A 18 -3.17 13.47 1.65
N GLN A 19 -2.93 12.60 0.67
CA GLN A 19 -3.12 12.87 -0.76
C GLN A 19 -4.50 12.40 -1.27
N GLY A 20 -5.42 12.05 -0.36
CA GLY A 20 -6.78 11.59 -0.68
C GLY A 20 -6.88 10.14 -1.17
N LYS A 21 -5.76 9.41 -1.32
CA LYS A 21 -5.77 8.02 -1.80
C LYS A 21 -6.35 7.08 -0.74
N GLN A 22 -7.24 6.18 -1.15
CA GLN A 22 -7.83 5.19 -0.23
C GLN A 22 -6.75 4.25 0.31
N ARG A 23 -6.66 4.14 1.64
CA ARG A 23 -5.82 3.14 2.32
C ARG A 23 -6.66 1.92 2.68
N TYR A 24 -6.02 0.78 2.75
CA TYR A 24 -6.61 -0.51 3.05
C TYR A 24 -5.76 -1.23 4.09
N LEU A 25 -6.42 -1.92 5.03
CA LEU A 25 -5.78 -2.74 6.05
C LEU A 25 -6.12 -4.21 5.78
N CYS A 26 -5.09 -5.06 5.72
CA CYS A 26 -5.30 -6.51 5.73
C CYS A 26 -5.48 -7.00 7.16
N LYS A 27 -6.60 -7.69 7.45
CA LYS A 27 -6.88 -8.28 8.76
C LYS A 27 -6.09 -9.55 9.05
N GLU A 28 -5.54 -10.20 8.02
CA GLU A 28 -4.68 -11.39 8.19
C GLU A 28 -3.23 -11.01 8.51
N CYS A 29 -2.59 -10.15 7.71
CA CYS A 29 -1.17 -9.82 7.90
C CYS A 29 -0.92 -8.47 8.59
N GLY A 30 -1.97 -7.71 8.91
CA GLY A 30 -1.88 -6.41 9.59
C GLY A 30 -1.31 -5.26 8.75
N ARG A 31 -0.89 -5.52 7.50
CA ARG A 31 -0.26 -4.49 6.65
C ARG A 31 -1.29 -3.51 6.08
N ILE A 32 -0.88 -2.24 6.02
CA ILE A 32 -1.63 -1.16 5.38
C ILE A 32 -1.03 -0.89 3.99
N PHE A 33 -1.89 -0.73 2.99
CA PHE A 33 -1.49 -0.41 1.62
C PHE A 33 -2.50 0.51 0.94
N VAL A 34 -2.14 1.06 -0.21
CA VAL A 34 -3.05 1.81 -1.09
C VAL A 34 -3.34 1.00 -2.33
N GLU A 35 -4.49 1.25 -2.95
CA GLU A 35 -4.81 0.69 -4.26
C GLU A 35 -3.91 1.31 -5.32
N ASN A 36 -3.36 0.47 -6.19
CA ASN A 36 -2.37 0.85 -7.20
C ASN A 36 -1.21 1.70 -6.61
N PRO A 37 -0.32 1.09 -5.80
CA PRO A 37 0.81 1.83 -5.27
C PRO A 37 1.66 2.34 -6.44
N GLU A 38 1.65 3.66 -6.64
CA GLU A 38 2.59 4.30 -7.55
C GLU A 38 3.99 3.89 -7.12
N ARG A 39 4.73 3.27 -8.05
CA ARG A 39 6.15 3.03 -7.84
C ARG A 39 6.78 4.41 -7.65
N ARG A 40 7.21 4.70 -6.42
CA ARG A 40 8.03 5.88 -6.16
C ARG A 40 9.30 5.69 -6.98
N HIS A 41 9.39 6.39 -8.11
CA HIS A 41 10.59 6.40 -8.92
C HIS A 41 11.57 7.28 -8.15
N TYR A 42 12.45 6.63 -7.40
CA TYR A 42 13.53 7.34 -6.76
C TYR A 42 14.53 7.71 -7.85
N PRO A 43 14.83 9.00 -8.05
CA PRO A 43 15.77 9.38 -9.08
C PRO A 43 17.11 8.69 -8.80
N GLU A 44 17.74 8.18 -9.86
CA GLU A 44 18.88 7.25 -9.80
C GLU A 44 20.01 7.77 -8.89
N ASN A 45 20.18 9.10 -8.86
CA ASN A 45 21.20 9.80 -8.08
C ASN A 45 21.05 9.63 -6.56
N LEU A 46 19.87 9.23 -6.08
CA LEU A 46 19.64 9.02 -4.67
C LEU A 46 19.76 7.53 -4.27
N LYS A 47 19.83 6.58 -5.23
CA LYS A 47 19.99 5.13 -4.97
C LYS A 47 21.40 4.72 -4.47
N LYS A 48 22.22 5.65 -3.98
CA LYS A 48 23.57 5.35 -3.51
C LYS A 48 23.53 4.70 -2.12
N ILE A 49 23.84 3.41 -2.07
CA ILE A 49 24.37 2.67 -0.91
C ILE A 49 25.89 2.61 -1.07
#